data_AF-A0A936DT49-F1
#
_entry.id   AF-A0A936DT49-F1
#
_cell.length_a   1.000
_cell.length_b   1.000
_cell.length_c   1.000
_cell.angle_alpha   90.00
_cell.angle_beta   90.00
_cell.angle_gamma   90.00
#
_symmetry.space_group_name_H-M   'P 1'
#
loop_
_entity.id
_entity.type
_entity.pdbx_description
1 polymer ?
#
loop_
_entity_poly.entity_id
_entity_poly.type
_entity_poly.pdbx_seq_one_letter_code
_entity_poly.pdbx_strand_id
1 'polypeptide(L)'
;MYQPEGIRAITLGSKNRFLDNRAQFNVELFRWKYKDQQLSHIGGDSRGVTIFPTENVGGATIQGAEIEARFAVGQHSDLGIDLQYLDAKYDSFVYNQPNFDPTPTTINTFNATSCANASVPTPAVAGCRETSLSTAPSAPERPRNGRSGVTAVRPSRCHSENSC
;
A
#
# COMPACT_ATOMS: atom_id res chain seq x y z
N MET A 1 15.84 10.01 -16.82
CA MET A 1 14.98 11.18 -16.57
C MET A 1 13.66 10.64 -16.02
N TYR A 2 13.26 11.05 -14.83
CA TYR A 2 12.06 10.50 -14.17
C TYR A 2 10.82 11.28 -14.57
N GLN A 3 9.70 10.58 -14.70
CA GLN A 3 8.40 11.23 -14.83
C GLN A 3 7.97 11.75 -13.45
N PRO A 4 7.36 12.94 -13.37
CA PRO A 4 6.82 13.43 -12.11
C PRO A 4 5.77 12.47 -11.56
N GLU A 5 5.87 12.13 -10.27
CA GLU A 5 4.81 11.38 -9.59
C GLU A 5 3.52 12.22 -9.52
N GLY A 6 2.40 11.61 -9.87
CA GLY A 6 1.10 12.27 -9.92
C GLY A 6 0.03 11.57 -9.11
N ILE A 7 -0.80 12.34 -8.41
CA ILE A 7 -1.98 11.85 -7.68
C ILE A 7 -3.26 12.52 -8.19
N ARG A 8 -4.29 11.71 -8.45
CA ARG A 8 -5.66 12.18 -8.66
C ARG A 8 -6.57 11.66 -7.55
N ALA A 9 -7.05 12.57 -6.72
CA ALA A 9 -7.92 12.27 -5.60
C ALA A 9 -9.35 12.77 -5.82
N ILE A 10 -10.34 11.90 -5.58
CA ILE A 10 -11.76 12.24 -5.55
C ILE A 10 -12.33 11.75 -4.21
N THR A 11 -13.04 12.62 -3.51
CA THR A 11 -13.71 12.31 -2.25
C THR A 11 -15.14 12.85 -2.30
N LEU A 12 -16.08 12.05 -1.82
CA LEU A 12 -17.49 12.40 -1.69
C LEU A 12 -17.94 12.05 -0.28
N GLY A 13 -18.53 12.99 0.44
CA GLY A 13 -18.97 12.73 1.81
C GLY A 13 -20.18 13.57 2.22
N SER A 14 -20.82 13.13 3.29
CA SER A 14 -21.90 13.86 3.96
C SER A 14 -21.70 13.82 5.47
N LYS A 15 -22.13 14.90 6.13
CA LYS A 15 -22.12 15.03 7.58
C LYS A 15 -23.48 15.51 8.03
N ASN A 16 -24.11 14.75 8.90
CA ASN A 16 -25.51 14.98 9.24
C ASN A 16 -25.68 14.98 10.76
N ARG A 17 -26.52 15.89 11.25
CA ARG A 17 -26.91 15.97 12.66
C ARG A 17 -28.43 15.96 12.75
N PHE A 18 -28.95 15.18 13.69
CA PHE A 18 -30.38 14.97 13.90
C PHE A 18 -30.70 15.07 15.39
N LEU A 19 -32.00 15.20 15.70
CA LEU A 19 -32.54 15.13 17.06
C LEU A 19 -31.86 16.14 18.02
N ASP A 20 -31.77 17.41 17.62
CA ASP A 20 -31.08 18.45 18.40
C ASP A 20 -29.65 18.06 18.80
N ASN A 21 -28.88 17.54 17.83
CA ASN A 21 -27.52 17.02 17.97
C ASN A 21 -27.37 15.74 18.79
N ARG A 22 -28.46 15.05 19.16
CA ARG A 22 -28.39 13.77 19.89
C ARG A 22 -28.04 12.58 18.99
N ALA A 23 -28.11 12.73 17.67
CA ALA A 23 -27.65 11.73 16.73
C ALA A 23 -26.82 12.38 15.61
N GLN A 24 -25.64 11.82 15.35
CA GLN A 24 -24.74 12.26 14.28
C GLN A 24 -24.40 11.08 13.40
N PHE A 25 -24.46 11.29 12.09
CA PHE A 25 -24.12 10.26 11.10
C PHE A 25 -23.34 10.89 9.96
N ASN A 26 -22.12 10.39 9.76
CA ASN A 26 -21.19 10.83 8.74
C ASN A 26 -20.82 9.64 7.86
N VAL A 27 -20.71 9.89 6.56
CA VAL A 27 -20.24 8.90 5.60
C VAL A 27 -19.33 9.57 4.59
N GLU A 28 -18.24 8.91 4.23
CA GLU A 28 -17.28 9.36 3.24
C GLU A 28 -16.87 8.21 2.32
N LEU A 29 -16.77 8.49 1.03
CA LEU A 29 -16.24 7.61 0.00
C LEU A 29 -15.04 8.31 -0.64
N PHE A 30 -13.95 7.60 -0.82
CA PHE A 30 -12.73 8.16 -1.41
C PHE A 30 -12.14 7.23 -2.46
N ARG A 31 -11.50 7.83 -3.46
CA ARG A 31 -10.73 7.12 -4.49
C ARG A 31 -9.56 7.98 -4.96
N TRP A 32 -8.36 7.48 -4.73
CA TRP A 32 -7.10 8.10 -5.12
C TRP A 32 -6.39 7.20 -6.13
N LYS A 33 -5.90 7.79 -7.22
CA LYS A 33 -5.09 7.12 -8.24
C LYS A 33 -3.71 7.76 -8.28
N TYR A 34 -2.70 6.97 -7.97
CA TYR A 34 -1.30 7.31 -8.10
C TYR A 34 -0.78 6.85 -9.46
N LYS A 35 0.08 7.67 -10.06
CA LYS A 35 0.80 7.38 -11.30
C LYS A 35 2.26 7.75 -11.13
N ASP A 36 3.11 6.99 -11.81
CA ASP A 36 4.55 7.23 -11.88
C ASP A 36 5.18 7.33 -10.47
N GLN A 37 4.77 6.45 -9.56
CA GLN A 37 5.28 6.41 -8.18
C GLN A 37 6.80 6.22 -8.18
N GLN A 38 7.51 7.09 -7.48
CA GLN A 38 8.97 7.03 -7.42
C GLN A 38 9.42 6.22 -6.21
N LEU A 39 10.10 5.11 -6.44
CA LEU A 39 10.62 4.25 -5.38
C LEU A 39 12.12 4.07 -5.52
N SER A 40 12.85 4.26 -4.42
CA SER A 40 14.24 3.84 -4.31
C SER A 40 14.31 2.38 -3.90
N HIS A 41 14.96 1.55 -4.71
CA HIS A 41 15.14 0.12 -4.44
C HIS A 41 16.60 -0.28 -4.59
N ILE A 42 16.96 -1.51 -4.20
CA ILE A 42 18.28 -2.05 -4.50
C ILE A 42 18.32 -2.38 -6.00
N GLY A 43 19.27 -1.80 -6.72
CA GLY A 43 19.46 -1.89 -8.16
C GLY A 43 20.93 -2.15 -8.53
N GLY A 44 21.21 -2.32 -9.81
CA GLY A 44 22.58 -2.37 -10.35
C GLY A 44 22.78 -1.27 -11.39
N ASP A 45 23.97 -0.66 -11.42
CA ASP A 45 24.33 0.27 -12.50
C ASP A 45 24.76 -0.49 -13.77
N SER A 46 25.05 0.25 -14.85
CA SER A 46 25.53 -0.32 -16.12
C SER A 46 26.83 -1.15 -16.00
N ARG A 47 27.52 -1.10 -14.86
CA ARG A 47 28.77 -1.80 -14.56
C ARG A 47 28.57 -2.95 -13.56
N GLY A 48 27.32 -3.24 -13.18
CA GLY A 48 26.97 -4.29 -12.22
C GLY A 48 27.26 -3.93 -10.77
N VAL A 49 27.52 -2.66 -10.46
CA VAL A 49 27.72 -2.18 -9.08
C VAL A 49 26.36 -1.96 -8.43
N THR A 50 26.18 -2.47 -7.21
CA THR A 50 24.97 -2.24 -6.42
C THR A 50 24.78 -0.75 -6.14
N ILE A 51 23.61 -0.24 -6.50
CA ILE A 51 23.19 1.15 -6.29
C ILE A 51 21.76 1.19 -5.75
N PHE A 52 21.30 2.39 -5.37
CA PHE A 52 19.91 2.64 -4.97
C PHE A 52 19.24 3.60 -5.96
N PRO A 53 18.92 3.14 -7.19
CA PRO A 53 18.21 3.99 -8.14
C PRO A 53 16.82 4.29 -7.59
N THR A 54 16.39 5.53 -7.77
CA THR A 54 14.96 5.91 -7.65
C THR A 54 14.36 5.72 -9.02
N GLU A 55 13.26 4.99 -9.19
CA GLU A 55 12.62 4.81 -10.50
C GLU A 55 11.10 4.92 -10.41
N ASN A 56 10.44 5.22 -11.53
CA ASN A 56 8.99 5.20 -11.60
C ASN A 56 8.52 3.74 -11.67
N VAL A 57 8.03 3.19 -10.56
CA VAL A 57 7.69 1.77 -10.43
C VAL A 57 6.25 1.43 -10.81
N GLY A 58 5.47 2.40 -11.28
CA GLY A 58 4.09 2.21 -11.72
C GLY A 58 3.09 3.05 -10.94
N GLY A 59 1.94 2.49 -10.61
CA GLY A 59 0.83 3.23 -10.03
C GLY A 59 -0.04 2.38 -9.12
N ALA A 60 -0.86 3.06 -8.31
CA ALA A 60 -1.72 2.42 -7.33
C ALA A 60 -3.10 3.09 -7.28
N THR A 61 -4.14 2.28 -7.11
CA THR A 61 -5.48 2.75 -6.77
C THR A 61 -5.75 2.45 -5.29
N ILE A 62 -6.05 3.50 -4.52
CA ILE A 62 -6.48 3.41 -3.13
C ILE A 62 -7.90 3.93 -3.04
N GLN A 63 -8.83 3.11 -2.54
CA GLN A 63 -10.23 3.50 -2.44
C GLN A 63 -10.88 2.88 -1.22
N GLY A 64 -11.93 3.51 -0.71
CA GLY A 64 -12.58 3.04 0.49
C GLY A 64 -13.81 3.83 0.87
N ALA A 65 -14.36 3.42 2.01
CA ALA A 65 -15.54 4.02 2.62
C ALA A 65 -15.32 4.12 4.13
N GLU A 66 -15.79 5.22 4.71
CA GLU A 66 -15.80 5.46 6.15
C GLU A 66 -17.22 5.82 6.58
N ILE A 67 -17.67 5.20 7.68
CA ILE A 67 -18.92 5.49 8.33
C ILE A 67 -18.64 5.78 9.80
N GLU A 68 -19.11 6.93 10.28
CA GLU A 68 -19.07 7.30 11.69
C GLU A 68 -20.50 7.60 12.15
N ALA A 69 -20.91 7.00 13.26
CA ALA A 69 -22.18 7.28 13.90
C ALA A 69 -21.99 7.53 15.40
N ARG A 70 -22.74 8.49 15.94
CA ARG A 70 -22.78 8.82 17.37
C ARG A 70 -24.21 9.03 17.82
N PHE A 71 -24.58 8.43 18.94
CA PHE A 71 -25.92 8.52 19.50
C PHE A 71 -25.87 8.74 21.00
N ALA A 72 -26.59 9.73 21.50
CA ALA A 72 -26.81 9.90 22.94
C ALA A 72 -27.85 8.87 23.42
N VAL A 73 -27.42 7.92 24.24
CA VAL A 73 -28.26 6.90 24.87
C VAL A 73 -28.63 7.39 26.28
N GLY A 74 -29.88 7.81 26.48
CA GLY A 74 -30.30 8.42 27.74
C GLY A 74 -29.79 9.86 27.90
N GLN A 75 -29.55 10.29 29.15
CA GLN A 75 -29.11 11.66 29.48
C GLN A 75 -27.59 11.79 29.69
N HIS A 76 -26.89 10.68 29.92
CA HIS A 76 -25.49 10.67 30.37
C HIS A 76 -24.62 9.63 29.67
N SER A 77 -25.09 9.03 28.58
CA SER A 77 -24.31 8.02 27.86
C SER A 77 -24.34 8.29 26.37
N ASP A 78 -23.22 7.97 25.71
CA ASP A 78 -23.06 8.10 24.27
C ASP A 78 -22.54 6.79 23.71
N LEU A 79 -23.15 6.34 22.62
CA LEU A 79 -22.70 5.21 21.82
C LEU A 79 -22.01 5.72 20.56
N GLY A 80 -20.84 5.17 20.27
CA GLY A 80 -20.07 5.47 19.06
C GLY A 80 -19.87 4.24 18.21
N ILE A 81 -20.02 4.39 16.90
CA ILE A 81 -19.73 3.35 15.91
C ILE A 81 -18.83 3.97 14.84
N ASP A 82 -17.73 3.30 14.56
CA ASP A 82 -16.73 3.73 13.58
C ASP A 82 -16.36 2.52 12.72
N LEU A 83 -16.71 2.58 11.43
CA LEU A 83 -16.47 1.50 10.47
C LEU A 83 -15.67 2.03 9.29
N GLN A 84 -14.66 1.27 8.87
CA GLN A 84 -13.81 1.63 7.74
C GLN A 84 -13.56 0.42 6.84
N TYR A 85 -13.72 0.64 5.53
CA TYR A 85 -13.39 -0.32 4.49
C TYR A 85 -12.34 0.29 3.56
N LEU A 86 -11.25 -0.45 3.32
CA LEU A 86 -10.14 -0.01 2.47
C LEU A 86 -9.76 -1.10 1.46
N ASP A 87 -9.70 -0.71 0.19
CA ASP A 87 -9.15 -1.49 -0.92
C ASP A 87 -8.00 -0.69 -1.55
N ALA A 88 -6.77 -1.03 -1.16
CA ALA A 88 -5.54 -0.43 -1.65
C ALA A 88 -4.80 -1.44 -2.53
N LYS A 89 -4.58 -1.10 -3.80
CA LYS A 89 -3.93 -1.98 -4.77
C LYS A 89 -2.93 -1.24 -5.63
N TYR A 90 -1.84 -1.92 -5.96
CA TYR A 90 -1.02 -1.50 -7.09
C TYR A 90 -1.74 -1.87 -8.38
N ASP A 91 -1.86 -0.90 -9.29
CA ASP A 91 -2.32 -1.12 -10.66
C ASP A 91 -1.15 -1.64 -11.51
N SER A 92 0.08 -1.19 -11.21
CA SER A 92 1.34 -1.71 -11.71
C SER A 92 2.43 -1.42 -10.67
N PHE A 93 3.27 -2.41 -10.40
CA PHE A 93 4.41 -2.26 -9.50
C PHE A 93 5.52 -3.16 -10.03
N VAL A 94 6.49 -2.60 -10.75
CA VAL A 94 7.57 -3.35 -11.38
C VAL A 94 8.87 -2.56 -11.23
N TYR A 95 9.92 -3.23 -10.78
CA TYR A 95 11.28 -2.71 -10.77
C TYR A 95 12.30 -3.84 -10.94
N ASN A 96 13.48 -3.49 -11.44
CA ASN A 96 14.58 -4.43 -11.65
C ASN A 96 15.48 -4.46 -10.43
N GLN A 97 15.78 -5.66 -9.94
CA GLN A 97 16.79 -5.85 -8.90
C GLN A 97 17.88 -6.83 -9.36
N PRO A 98 19.13 -6.66 -8.89
CA PRO A 98 20.17 -7.66 -9.10
C PRO A 98 19.80 -8.95 -8.39
N ASN A 99 19.96 -10.09 -9.06
CA ASN A 99 19.92 -11.39 -8.38
C ASN A 99 21.19 -11.57 -7.55
N PHE A 100 21.09 -11.30 -6.25
CA PHE A 100 22.09 -11.72 -5.27
C PHE A 100 21.82 -13.17 -4.88
N ASP A 101 22.29 -14.12 -5.68
CA ASP A 101 22.23 -15.52 -5.32
C ASP A 101 23.38 -15.81 -4.34
N PRO A 102 23.13 -16.11 -3.06
CA PRO A 102 24.21 -16.46 -2.16
C PRO A 102 24.71 -17.85 -2.55
N THR A 103 26.00 -17.95 -2.89
CA THR A 103 26.79 -19.14 -2.61
C THR A 103 26.44 -19.67 -1.20
N PRO A 104 26.53 -20.99 -0.91
CA PRO A 104 25.85 -21.66 0.21
C PRO A 104 26.46 -21.33 1.59
N THR A 105 26.43 -20.05 1.98
CA THR A 105 26.85 -19.52 3.28
C THR A 105 25.77 -18.55 3.76
N THR A 106 24.67 -19.12 4.25
CA THR A 106 23.87 -18.67 5.40
C THR A 106 23.58 -17.17 5.58
N ILE A 107 23.26 -16.42 4.52
CA ILE A 107 22.59 -15.10 4.66
C ILE A 107 21.27 -15.13 3.89
N ASN A 108 20.29 -15.78 4.50
CA ASN A 108 18.88 -15.53 4.18
C ASN A 108 18.51 -14.19 4.83
N THR A 109 18.71 -13.05 4.17
CA THR A 109 18.02 -11.77 4.42
C THR A 109 18.83 -10.60 3.87
N PHE A 110 18.35 -9.98 2.79
CA PHE A 110 18.13 -8.54 2.69
C PHE A 110 17.14 -8.34 1.56
N ASN A 111 15.88 -8.55 1.88
CA ASN A 111 14.81 -8.32 0.94
C ASN A 111 13.73 -7.48 1.59
N ALA A 112 14.01 -6.17 1.69
CA ALA A 112 13.10 -5.23 2.34
C ALA A 112 11.86 -4.90 1.49
N THR A 113 11.78 -5.37 0.23
CA THR A 113 10.65 -5.05 -0.66
C THR A 113 10.28 -6.15 -1.66
N SER A 114 11.06 -7.23 -1.84
CA SER A 114 10.52 -8.40 -2.56
C SER A 114 9.74 -9.32 -1.67
N CYS A 115 8.90 -10.06 -2.36
CA CYS A 115 8.25 -11.25 -1.88
C CYS A 115 9.31 -12.27 -1.48
N ALA A 116 9.35 -12.56 -0.19
CA ALA A 116 9.97 -13.78 0.31
C ALA A 116 9.37 -14.95 -0.48
N ASN A 117 10.24 -15.86 -0.94
CA ASN A 117 9.97 -17.13 -1.66
C ASN A 117 10.36 -17.10 -3.15
N ALA A 118 11.64 -17.40 -3.43
CA ALA A 118 12.03 -18.22 -4.57
C ALA A 118 13.50 -18.64 -4.38
N SER A 119 13.75 -19.70 -3.62
CA SER A 119 14.98 -20.47 -3.78
C SER A 119 14.88 -21.18 -5.14
N VAL A 120 15.41 -20.58 -6.20
CA VAL A 120 15.49 -21.23 -7.53
C VAL A 120 16.87 -21.88 -7.64
N PRO A 121 16.98 -23.22 -7.72
CA PRO A 121 18.26 -23.86 -7.95
C PRO A 121 18.56 -23.81 -9.45
N THR A 122 19.17 -22.73 -9.92
CA THR A 122 19.71 -22.63 -11.29
C THR A 122 21.13 -22.10 -11.23
N PRO A 123 22.07 -22.62 -12.05
CA PRO A 123 23.45 -22.16 -12.02
C PRO A 123 23.51 -20.67 -12.35
N ALA A 124 24.21 -19.93 -11.47
CA ALA A 124 24.29 -18.49 -11.41
C ALA A 124 24.70 -17.86 -12.75
N VAL A 125 23.72 -17.25 -13.41
CA VAL A 125 23.96 -16.13 -14.32
C VAL A 125 23.48 -14.90 -13.58
N ALA A 126 24.29 -13.84 -13.54
CA ALA A 126 23.88 -12.53 -13.02
C ALA A 126 22.63 -12.07 -13.80
N GLY A 127 21.45 -12.32 -13.24
CA GLY A 127 20.17 -12.03 -13.86
C GLY A 127 19.46 -10.88 -13.14
N CYS A 128 18.56 -10.21 -13.85
CA CYS A 128 17.56 -9.34 -13.23
C CYS A 128 16.33 -10.18 -12.84
N ARG A 129 15.67 -9.83 -11.73
CA ARG A 129 14.37 -10.41 -11.36
C ARG A 129 13.32 -9.31 -11.27
N GLU A 130 12.21 -9.51 -11.96
CA GLU A 130 11.06 -8.63 -11.85
C GLU A 130 10.22 -9.00 -10.62
N THR A 131 9.90 -8.00 -9.80
CA THR A 131 9.08 -8.17 -8.60
C THR A 131 7.81 -7.35 -8.74
N SER A 132 6.66 -7.98 -8.48
CA SER A 132 5.36 -7.29 -8.46
C SER A 132 4.60 -7.50 -7.16
N LEU A 133 4.02 -6.42 -6.64
CA LEU A 133 3.12 -6.41 -5.49
C LEU A 133 1.70 -6.06 -5.96
N SER A 134 0.69 -6.66 -5.33
CA SER A 134 -0.72 -6.36 -5.63
C SER A 134 -1.39 -5.44 -4.61
N THR A 135 -0.81 -5.26 -3.43
CA THR A 135 -1.39 -4.43 -2.34
C THR A 135 -0.50 -3.24 -2.10
N ALA A 136 -1.05 -2.05 -2.31
CA ALA A 136 -0.39 -0.79 -2.01
C ALA A 136 -0.43 -0.50 -0.50
N PRO A 137 0.55 0.23 0.06
CA PRO A 137 0.48 0.69 1.44
C PRO A 137 -0.81 1.47 1.66
N SER A 138 -1.40 1.30 2.85
CA SER A 138 -2.60 2.01 3.27
C SER A 138 -2.39 3.53 3.17
N ALA A 139 -3.43 4.28 2.80
CA ALA A 139 -3.44 5.72 3.00
C ALA A 139 -3.18 6.06 4.48
N PRO A 140 -2.53 7.19 4.81
CA PRO A 140 -2.31 7.59 6.19
C PRO A 140 -3.64 7.65 6.95
N GLU A 141 -3.73 6.90 8.06
CA GLU A 141 -4.91 6.91 8.92
C GLU A 141 -5.09 8.29 9.55
N ARG A 142 -6.33 8.83 9.58
CA ARG A 142 -6.61 10.02 10.40
C ARG A 142 -6.37 9.67 11.88
N PRO A 143 -5.68 10.51 12.65
CA PRO A 143 -5.53 10.29 14.09
C PRO A 143 -6.92 10.29 14.75
N ARG A 144 -7.37 9.13 15.25
CA ARG A 144 -8.65 8.97 15.95
C ARG A 144 -8.42 8.97 17.46
N ASN A 145 -9.08 9.89 18.16
CA ASN A 145 -9.10 9.97 19.61
C ASN A 145 -9.87 8.77 20.20
N GLY A 146 -9.16 7.73 20.64
CA GLY A 146 -9.61 6.80 21.69
C GLY A 146 -10.84 5.91 21.40
N ARG A 147 -11.17 5.59 20.15
CA ARG A 147 -12.28 4.68 19.81
C ARG A 147 -11.81 3.42 19.09
N SER A 148 -12.35 2.27 19.52
CA SER A 148 -12.17 0.97 18.87
C SER A 148 -12.97 0.94 17.56
N GLY A 149 -12.32 1.25 16.44
CA GLY A 149 -12.86 1.10 15.10
C GLY A 149 -12.40 -0.22 14.48
N VAL A 150 -13.27 -0.85 13.68
CA VAL A 150 -12.90 -2.07 12.94
C VAL A 150 -12.57 -1.68 11.49
N THR A 151 -11.35 -1.96 11.07
CA THR A 151 -10.86 -1.74 9.70
C THR A 151 -10.73 -3.06 8.98
N ALA A 152 -11.46 -3.24 7.88
CA ALA A 152 -11.31 -4.41 7.02
C ALA A 152 -10.30 -4.12 5.89
N VAL A 153 -9.20 -4.86 5.85
CA VAL A 153 -8.11 -4.76 4.85
C VAL A 153 -7.95 -6.08 4.12
N ARG A 154 -7.82 -6.07 2.79
CA ARG A 154 -7.58 -7.30 1.99
C ARG A 154 -6.11 -7.75 2.09
N PRO A 155 -5.84 -9.07 2.14
CA PRO A 155 -4.48 -9.60 2.19
C PRO A 155 -3.74 -9.46 0.85
N SER A 156 -2.42 -9.30 0.92
CA SER A 156 -1.54 -9.10 -0.23
C SER A 156 -1.19 -10.38 -0.99
N ARG A 157 -1.15 -10.30 -2.33
CA ARG A 157 -0.59 -11.34 -3.22
C ARG A 157 0.68 -10.82 -3.92
N CYS A 158 1.62 -11.71 -4.16
CA CYS A 158 2.84 -11.42 -4.90
C CYS A 158 3.02 -12.34 -6.11
N HIS A 159 3.61 -11.80 -7.19
CA HIS A 159 4.15 -12.57 -8.30
C HIS A 159 5.61 -12.18 -8.61
N SER A 160 6.46 -13.17 -8.92
CA SER A 160 7.85 -12.94 -9.35
C SER A 160 8.21 -13.87 -10.51
N GLU A 161 8.78 -13.31 -11.57
CA GLU A 161 9.21 -14.05 -12.77
C GLU A 161 10.65 -13.67 -13.13
N ASN A 162 11.38 -14.61 -13.73
CA ASN A 162 12.73 -14.37 -14.28
C ASN A 162 12.59 -14.00 -15.75
N SER A 163 12.49 -12.71 -16.06
CA SER A 163 12.39 -12.19 -17.42
C SER A 163 13.41 -11.06 -17.61
N CYS A 164 14.19 -11.14 -18.70
CA CYS A 164 15.10 -10.09 -19.17
C CYS A 164 14.52 -9.44 -20.42
#